data_AF-A0A957TI02-F1
#
_entry.id   AF-A0A957TI02-F1
#
_cell.length_a   1.000
_cell.length_b   1.000
_cell.length_c   1.000
_cell.angle_alpha   90.00
_cell.angle_beta   90.00
_cell.angle_gamma   90.00
#
_symmetry.space_group_name_H-M   'P 1'
#
loop_
_entity.id
_entity.type
_entity.pdbx_description
1 polymer ?
#
loop_
_entity_poly.entity_id
_entity_poly.type
_entity_poly.pdbx_seq_one_letter_code
_entity_poly.pdbx_strand_id
1 'polypeptide(L)'
;MAEQTEQQTQPFFSRELSAEEAQLLSNTVRRVVADDMSIESVQTTRDQRQGAVIVHGRLHKPSHEVFTRWLQELNALGYTPVLRHRDEKSGPIDGRSVMLQVFAGVAPK
;
A
#
# COMPACT_ATOMS: atom_id res chain seq x y z
N MET A 1 -5.03 -11.93 -37.22
CA MET A 1 -4.87 -10.60 -36.59
C MET A 1 -5.92 -10.50 -35.50
N ALA A 2 -5.51 -10.54 -34.24
CA ALA A 2 -6.39 -10.33 -33.10
C ALA A 2 -5.61 -9.47 -32.10
N GLU A 3 -5.72 -8.15 -32.26
CA GLU A 3 -5.27 -7.20 -31.27
C GLU A 3 -6.29 -7.24 -30.13
N GLN A 4 -6.02 -8.09 -29.14
CA GLN A 4 -6.68 -8.00 -27.84
C GLN A 4 -6.24 -6.68 -27.22
N THR A 5 -7.11 -5.69 -27.33
CA THR A 5 -7.01 -4.44 -26.58
C THR A 5 -7.28 -4.79 -25.12
N GLU A 6 -6.24 -5.23 -24.41
CA GLU A 6 -6.22 -5.19 -22.96
C GLU A 6 -6.37 -3.73 -22.56
N GLN A 7 -7.61 -3.33 -22.30
CA GLN A 7 -7.91 -2.12 -21.57
C GLN A 7 -7.30 -2.30 -20.19
N GLN A 8 -6.01 -1.99 -20.08
CA GLN A 8 -5.33 -1.74 -18.82
C GLN A 8 -6.17 -0.72 -18.10
N THR A 9 -6.97 -1.19 -17.15
CA THR A 9 -7.71 -0.35 -16.22
C THR A 9 -6.64 0.39 -15.44
N GLN A 10 -6.24 1.56 -15.94
CA GLN A 10 -5.25 2.38 -15.27
C GLN A 10 -5.83 2.66 -13.88
N PRO A 11 -5.11 2.34 -12.79
CA PRO A 11 -5.56 2.79 -11.49
C PRO A 11 -5.69 4.32 -11.56
N PHE A 12 -6.82 4.86 -11.10
CA PHE A 12 -7.11 6.30 -11.02
C PHE A 12 -6.08 7.12 -10.20
N PHE A 13 -5.05 6.45 -9.66
CA PHE A 13 -3.94 7.00 -8.89
C PHE A 13 -2.86 7.54 -9.83
N SER A 14 -3.17 8.63 -10.53
CA SER A 14 -2.32 9.17 -11.62
C SER A 14 -1.40 10.31 -11.21
N ARG A 15 -1.32 10.65 -9.91
CA ARG A 15 -0.41 11.70 -9.45
C ARG A 15 1.00 11.11 -9.29
N GLU A 16 1.92 11.57 -10.12
CA GLU A 16 3.33 11.26 -9.94
C GLU A 16 3.90 12.04 -8.74
N LEU A 17 4.28 11.33 -7.68
CA LEU A 17 5.11 11.86 -6.60
C LEU A 17 6.58 12.01 -7.03
N SER A 18 7.18 13.13 -6.66
CA SER A 18 8.64 13.30 -6.66
C SER A 18 9.32 12.38 -5.64
N ALA A 19 10.64 12.22 -5.75
CA ALA A 19 11.42 11.41 -4.80
C ALA A 19 11.32 11.94 -3.35
N GLU A 20 11.25 13.26 -3.18
CA GLU A 20 11.09 13.89 -1.88
C GLU A 20 9.70 13.62 -1.30
N GLU A 21 8.64 13.78 -2.10
CA GLU A 21 7.27 13.46 -1.68
C GLU A 21 7.11 11.97 -1.35
N ALA A 22 7.73 11.07 -2.12
CA ALA A 22 7.72 9.64 -1.84
C ALA A 22 8.42 9.31 -0.51
N GLN A 23 9.51 10.00 -0.18
CA GLN A 23 10.21 9.83 1.08
C GLN A 23 9.40 10.37 2.27
N LEU A 24 8.74 11.52 2.11
CA LEU A 24 7.81 12.07 3.11
C LEU A 24 6.61 11.15 3.33
N LEU A 25 6.05 10.60 2.25
CA LEU A 25 4.99 9.60 2.31
C LEU A 25 5.47 8.35 3.05
N SER A 26 6.67 7.84 2.74
CA SER A 26 7.25 6.68 3.41
C SER A 26 7.34 6.88 4.94
N ASN A 27 7.81 8.05 5.38
CA ASN A 27 7.85 8.40 6.80
C ASN A 27 6.45 8.46 7.42
N THR A 28 5.49 9.02 6.68
CA THR A 28 4.09 9.12 7.11
C THR A 28 3.44 7.75 7.26
N VAL A 29 3.56 6.88 6.25
CA VAL A 29 3.02 5.51 6.28
C VAL A 29 3.65 4.72 7.42
N ARG A 30 4.98 4.83 7.61
CA ARG A 30 5.67 4.21 8.76
C ARG A 30 5.03 4.59 10.09
N ARG A 31 4.74 5.88 10.29
CA ARG A 31 4.10 6.36 11.52
C ARG A 31 2.67 5.81 11.68
N VAL A 32 1.88 5.81 10.62
CA VAL A 32 0.47 5.35 10.66
C VAL A 32 0.37 3.87 11.03
N VAL A 33 1.29 3.03 10.55
CA VAL A 33 1.20 1.56 10.75
C VAL A 33 1.99 1.03 11.94
N ALA A 34 2.84 1.85 12.57
CA ALA A 34 3.82 1.40 13.58
C ALA A 34 3.18 0.71 14.80
N ASP A 35 2.03 1.20 15.28
CA ASP A 35 1.34 0.63 16.46
C ASP A 35 0.65 -0.71 16.17
N ASP A 36 0.38 -1.00 14.90
CA ASP A 36 -0.51 -2.09 14.48
C ASP A 36 0.26 -3.21 13.76
N MET A 37 1.50 -2.95 13.34
CA MET A 37 2.33 -3.87 12.56
C MET A 37 3.82 -3.71 12.86
N SER A 38 4.52 -4.85 12.98
CA SER A 38 5.98 -4.89 12.92
C SER A 38 6.45 -4.72 11.48
N ILE A 39 7.12 -3.61 11.20
CA ILE A 39 7.62 -3.27 9.87
C ILE A 39 8.91 -4.07 9.60
N GLU A 40 8.89 -4.91 8.56
CA GLU A 40 10.04 -5.67 8.08
C GLU A 40 10.85 -4.87 7.07
N SER A 41 10.16 -4.21 6.13
CA SER A 41 10.81 -3.35 5.13
C SER A 41 9.84 -2.30 4.60
N VAL A 42 10.41 -1.19 4.12
CA VAL A 42 9.68 -0.11 3.46
C VAL A 42 10.43 0.25 2.19
N GLN A 43 9.72 0.32 1.09
CA GLN A 43 10.27 0.62 -0.23
C GLN A 43 9.48 1.75 -0.86
N THR A 44 10.19 2.75 -1.39
CA THR A 44 9.62 3.75 -2.29
C THR A 44 9.87 3.30 -3.72
N THR A 45 8.84 3.34 -4.56
CA THR A 45 8.96 2.95 -5.98
C THR A 45 8.80 4.17 -6.88
N ARG A 46 9.51 4.14 -8.01
CA ARG A 46 9.31 5.10 -9.11
C ARG A 46 8.12 4.72 -9.98
N ASP A 47 7.79 3.43 -10.06
CA ASP A 47 6.59 2.94 -10.74
C ASP A 47 5.39 3.01 -9.80
N GLN A 48 4.61 4.09 -9.94
CA GLN A 48 3.49 4.39 -9.05
C GLN A 48 2.28 3.50 -9.30
N ARG A 49 2.27 2.73 -10.40
CA ARG A 49 1.26 1.69 -10.66
C ARG A 49 1.37 0.52 -9.68
N GLN A 50 2.54 0.36 -9.04
CA GLN A 50 2.77 -0.62 -7.98
C GLN A 50 2.50 -0.06 -6.58
N GLY A 51 2.16 1.23 -6.48
CA GLY A 51 1.95 1.97 -5.23
C GLY A 51 3.22 2.68 -4.81
N ALA A 52 3.20 4.01 -4.71
CA ALA A 52 4.38 4.85 -4.44
C ALA A 52 5.19 4.44 -3.19
N VAL A 53 4.53 3.88 -2.17
CA VAL A 53 5.19 3.26 -1.02
C VAL A 53 4.64 1.86 -0.80
N ILE A 54 5.55 0.90 -0.62
CA ILE A 54 5.23 -0.50 -0.30
C ILE A 54 5.84 -0.81 1.07
N VAL A 55 5.00 -1.25 2.00
CA VAL A 55 5.41 -1.68 3.34
C VAL A 55 5.15 -3.16 3.49
N HIS A 56 6.17 -3.87 3.95
CA HIS A 56 6.11 -5.27 4.33
C HIS A 56 6.18 -5.39 5.84
N GLY A 57 5.35 -6.23 6.42
CA GLY A 57 5.37 -6.43 7.85
C GLY A 57 4.44 -7.53 8.32
N ARG A 58 4.38 -7.66 9.65
CA ARG A 58 3.53 -8.62 10.34
C ARG A 58 2.59 -7.91 11.30
N LEU A 59 1.29 -8.13 11.12
CA LEU A 59 0.26 -7.52 11.94
C LEU A 59 0.28 -8.03 13.38
N HIS A 60 0.05 -7.12 14.32
CA HIS A 60 -0.20 -7.44 15.73
C HIS A 60 -1.68 -7.72 16.02
N LYS A 61 -2.56 -7.19 15.18
CA LYS A 61 -4.03 -7.24 15.30
C LYS A 61 -4.67 -7.77 14.00
N PRO A 62 -5.95 -8.16 14.00
CA PRO A 62 -6.64 -8.57 12.78
C PRO A 62 -6.62 -7.48 11.69
N SER A 63 -6.43 -7.89 10.43
CA SER A 63 -6.29 -6.96 9.29
C SER A 63 -7.49 -6.03 9.11
N HIS A 64 -8.72 -6.53 9.30
CA HIS A 64 -9.94 -5.75 9.12
C HIS A 64 -10.09 -4.60 10.14
N GLU A 65 -9.58 -4.76 11.37
CA GLU A 65 -9.62 -3.71 12.39
C GLU A 65 -8.64 -2.58 12.07
N VAL A 66 -7.38 -2.94 11.74
CA VAL A 66 -6.31 -1.97 11.51
C VAL A 66 -6.44 -1.29 10.15
N PHE A 67 -6.87 -2.02 9.12
CA PHE A 67 -6.99 -1.48 7.78
C PHE A 67 -8.03 -0.37 7.69
N THR A 68 -9.14 -0.49 8.43
CA THR A 68 -10.17 0.56 8.47
C THR A 68 -9.61 1.88 8.99
N ARG A 69 -8.76 1.83 10.03
CA ARG A 69 -8.11 3.03 10.59
C ARG A 69 -7.10 3.62 9.62
N TRP A 70 -6.22 2.79 9.06
CA TRP A 70 -5.22 3.23 8.09
C TRP A 70 -5.86 3.83 6.84
N LEU A 71 -6.98 3.25 6.36
CA LEU A 71 -7.76 3.75 5.24
C LEU A 71 -8.28 5.16 5.51
N GLN A 72 -8.84 5.42 6.70
CA GLN A 72 -9.33 6.74 7.08
C GLN A 72 -8.20 7.77 7.16
N GLU A 73 -7.10 7.43 7.84
CA GLU A 73 -5.96 8.35 8.03
C GLU A 73 -5.27 8.67 6.69
N LEU A 74 -5.02 7.67 5.85
CA LEU A 74 -4.35 7.88 4.56
C LEU A 74 -5.26 8.58 3.56
N ASN A 75 -6.56 8.27 3.52
CA ASN A 75 -7.50 8.99 2.65
C ASN A 75 -7.61 10.47 3.04
N ALA A 76 -7.61 10.79 4.34
CA ALA A 76 -7.60 12.19 4.81
C ALA A 76 -6.35 12.96 4.36
N LEU A 77 -5.24 12.24 4.12
CA LEU A 77 -3.98 12.77 3.60
C LEU A 77 -3.89 12.74 2.07
N GLY A 78 -4.93 12.27 1.37
CA GLY A 78 -4.96 12.22 -0.08
C GLY A 78 -4.30 10.96 -0.68
N TYR A 79 -4.17 9.88 0.09
CA TYR A 79 -3.56 8.63 -0.33
C TYR A 79 -4.51 7.44 -0.19
N THR A 80 -4.37 6.45 -1.06
CA THR A 80 -5.17 5.22 -1.02
C THR A 80 -4.30 4.04 -0.60
N PRO A 81 -4.57 3.41 0.55
CA PRO A 81 -3.93 2.15 0.93
C PRO A 81 -4.64 0.94 0.33
N VAL A 82 -3.85 -0.05 -0.08
CA VAL A 82 -4.30 -1.38 -0.49
C VAL A 82 -3.52 -2.42 0.30
N LEU A 83 -4.21 -3.21 1.10
CA LEU A 83 -3.62 -4.26 1.91
C LEU A 83 -3.78 -5.62 1.23
N ARG A 84 -2.68 -6.36 1.12
CA ARG A 84 -2.66 -7.75 0.61
C ARG A 84 -2.01 -8.66 1.63
N HIS A 85 -2.55 -9.87 1.78
CA HIS A 85 -1.84 -10.93 2.50
C HIS A 85 -0.68 -11.42 1.63
N ARG A 86 0.48 -11.68 2.24
CA ARG A 86 1.61 -12.28 1.52
C ARG A 86 1.33 -13.78 1.38
N ASP A 87 1.25 -14.24 0.13
CA ASP A 87 0.91 -15.62 -0.24
C ASP A 87 2.01 -16.64 0.14
N GLU A 88 1.60 -17.90 0.21
CA GLU A 88 2.15 -19.05 0.97
C GLU A 88 3.57 -19.53 0.61
N LYS A 89 4.26 -18.92 -0.36
CA LYS A 89 5.47 -19.53 -0.96
C LYS A 89 6.77 -19.38 -0.16
N SER A 90 6.77 -18.73 1.01
CA SER A 90 8.03 -18.41 1.71
C SER A 90 8.00 -18.47 3.24
N GLY A 91 7.00 -19.12 3.87
CA GLY A 91 7.03 -19.32 5.33
C GLY A 91 5.71 -19.82 5.92
N PRO A 92 5.68 -20.08 7.24
CA PRO A 92 4.47 -20.52 7.93
C PRO A 92 3.32 -19.52 7.73
N ILE A 93 2.15 -20.03 7.36
CA ILE A 93 0.91 -19.27 7.23
C ILE A 93 0.46 -18.85 8.63
N ASP A 94 0.93 -17.70 9.09
CA ASP A 94 0.42 -17.10 10.32
C ASP A 94 -0.78 -16.17 10.06
N GLY A 95 -1.13 -15.93 8.79
CA GLY A 95 -2.22 -15.02 8.37
C GLY A 95 -1.96 -13.55 8.71
N ARG A 96 -0.79 -13.23 9.29
CA ARG A 96 -0.43 -11.90 9.79
C ARG A 96 0.59 -11.19 8.90
N SER A 97 1.30 -11.94 8.08
CA SER A 97 2.26 -11.39 7.11
C SER A 97 1.53 -10.67 5.97
N VAL A 98 1.81 -9.37 5.81
CA VAL A 98 1.09 -8.50 4.87
C VAL A 98 2.02 -7.61 4.04
N MET A 99 1.49 -7.14 2.92
CA MET A 99 2.03 -6.11 2.06
C MET A 99 1.00 -4.98 1.96
N LEU A 100 1.38 -3.79 2.38
CA LEU A 100 0.59 -2.57 2.23
C LEU A 100 1.16 -1.73 1.10
N GLN A 101 0.38 -1.51 0.05
CA GLN A 101 0.71 -0.62 -1.05
C GLN A 101 -0.04 0.70 -0.85
N VAL A 102 0.64 1.83 -0.97
CA VAL A 102 0.05 3.17 -0.80
C VAL A 102 0.21 3.96 -2.09
N PHE A 103 -0.92 4.40 -2.62
CA PHE A 103 -1.03 5.10 -3.88
C PHE A 103 -1.34 6.58 -3.66
N ALA A 104 -0.85 7.46 -4.55
CA ALA A 104 -1.18 8.87 -4.54
C ALA A 104 -2.59 9.11 -5.09
N GLY A 105 -3.39 9.89 -4.38
CA GLY A 105 -4.80 10.14 -4.70
C GLY A 105 -5.75 9.30 -3.83
N VAL A 106 -7.01 9.74 -3.78
CA VAL A 106 -8.10 9.04 -3.06
C VAL A 106 -8.96 8.33 -4.10
N ALA A 107 -9.19 7.04 -3.89
CA ALA A 107 -10.10 6.28 -4.75
C ALA A 107 -11.50 6.91 -4.72
N PRO A 108 -12.16 7.08 -5.88
CA PRO A 108 -13.55 7.51 -5.91
C PRO A 108 -14.42 6.51 -5.12
N LYS A 109 -15.40 7.05 -4.40
CA LYS A 109 -16.36 6.26 -3.60
C LYS A 109 -17.30 5.46 -4.48
#